data_AF-A0A6P3Y5P6-F1
#
_entry.id   AF-A0A6P3Y5P6-F1
#
_cell.length_a   1.000
_cell.length_b   1.000
_cell.length_c   1.000
_cell.angle_alpha   90.00
_cell.angle_beta   90.00
_cell.angle_gamma   90.00
#
_symmetry.space_group_name_H-M   'P 1'
#
loop_
_entity.id
_entity.type
_entity.pdbx_description
1 polymer ?
#
loop_
_entity_poly.entity_id
_entity_poly.type
_entity_poly.pdbx_seq_one_letter_code
_entity_poly.pdbx_strand_id
1 'polypeptide(L)'
;MTPHFTALTPVRRRCLIVLLLVLVPFAILNLLTPSDMREETLLQNSIAELQAKLEHLQAKYVSSQEEISLLSHQLLQLIESNHILPDLQLLINNGTSNITSIKLPSIYNFLPHFLNDPNSLRPAFMQSKGKSGVSMVLGVPTVKREVQSYLMATLRNLLDRMSASEIADTLIIVMVAETDMDYVTYVAKQIEVQFPSECEAGVIDVISPSSSYYPDLSKLRDTLGDDHQRVVWRSKQNLDFAFLMSYAQTKGTFYVQLEDDILAKKNFITTMKSFALQKIGTKENWFVLDFCQLGFIGKLFKCVELPWLIQFFLMFHNDKPVDWLLDHLISTKVCSLDKDSKHCKMAKAELWVHYKPSLFQHIGTHSSLKGKVQKLKDKQFGKITLFYAHENPEATVETQIKPYKQYTLQKAYKGESFFWGLLPQPGDHLKFKFLHPIFIKKYLFRSGNAEHPSDRFYNTTVEVLSDLSPLLDRNSNDVTEDGYVIVGKFDVLGVAEGTVDRRLGRISVLRLTIHSESENWAILSEIHIVEDQPS
;
A
#
# COMPACT_ATOMS: atom_id res chain seq x y z
N MET A 1 -66.29 -7.91 27.95
CA MET A 1 -66.68 -7.29 26.66
C MET A 1 -66.30 -8.26 25.55
N THR A 2 -67.30 -8.82 24.89
CA THR A 2 -67.20 -9.78 23.79
C THR A 2 -66.61 -9.11 22.53
N PRO A 3 -65.76 -9.78 21.73
CA PRO A 3 -65.26 -9.20 20.49
C PRO A 3 -66.33 -9.34 19.39
N HIS A 4 -66.74 -8.21 18.82
CA HIS A 4 -67.56 -8.16 17.61
C HIS A 4 -66.74 -8.63 16.40
N PHE A 5 -66.92 -9.88 15.99
CA PHE A 5 -66.59 -10.28 14.63
C PHE A 5 -67.61 -9.64 13.68
N THR A 6 -67.19 -8.60 12.97
CA THR A 6 -67.96 -8.00 11.89
C THR A 6 -67.98 -8.97 10.71
N ALA A 7 -69.12 -9.61 10.48
CA ALA A 7 -69.34 -10.43 9.29
C ALA A 7 -69.30 -9.53 8.04
N LEU A 8 -68.30 -9.75 7.18
CA LEU A 8 -68.18 -9.05 5.89
C LEU A 8 -69.39 -9.36 5.01
N THR A 9 -70.06 -8.32 4.51
CA THR A 9 -71.15 -8.46 3.54
C THR A 9 -70.66 -9.19 2.27
N PRO A 10 -71.52 -9.99 1.60
CA PRO A 10 -71.11 -10.83 0.47
C PRO A 10 -70.47 -10.03 -0.68
N VAL A 11 -70.84 -8.76 -0.85
CA VAL A 11 -70.25 -7.84 -1.84
C VAL A 11 -68.80 -7.47 -1.47
N ARG A 12 -68.53 -7.13 -0.20
CA ARG A 12 -67.15 -6.84 0.26
C ARG A 12 -66.24 -8.06 0.16
N ARG A 13 -66.76 -9.25 0.41
CA ARG A 13 -66.02 -10.51 0.28
C ARG A 13 -65.64 -10.79 -1.19
N ARG A 14 -66.55 -10.50 -2.14
CA ARG A 14 -66.26 -10.59 -3.58
C ARG A 14 -65.23 -9.55 -4.03
N CYS A 15 -65.32 -8.30 -3.57
CA CYS A 15 -64.31 -7.28 -3.89
C CYS A 15 -62.92 -7.65 -3.34
N LEU A 16 -62.84 -8.19 -2.13
CA LEU A 16 -61.58 -8.67 -1.55
C LEU A 16 -60.96 -9.84 -2.34
N ILE A 17 -61.80 -10.77 -2.81
CA ILE A 17 -61.35 -11.89 -3.66
C ILE A 17 -60.85 -11.38 -5.02
N VAL A 18 -61.55 -10.43 -5.64
CA VAL A 18 -61.10 -9.82 -6.90
C VAL A 18 -59.80 -9.04 -6.70
N LEU A 19 -59.67 -8.29 -5.60
CA LEU A 19 -58.46 -7.56 -5.26
C LEU A 19 -57.27 -8.52 -5.06
N LEU A 20 -57.48 -9.64 -4.36
CA LEU A 20 -56.48 -10.69 -4.19
C LEU A 20 -56.13 -11.36 -5.53
N LEU A 21 -57.11 -11.64 -6.39
CA LEU A 21 -56.89 -12.22 -7.72
C LEU A 21 -56.12 -11.29 -8.67
N VAL A 22 -56.14 -9.98 -8.45
CA VAL A 22 -55.36 -9.01 -9.25
C VAL A 22 -53.98 -8.76 -8.62
N LEU A 23 -53.92 -8.57 -7.30
CA LEU A 23 -52.68 -8.23 -6.60
C LEU A 23 -51.72 -9.41 -6.48
N VAL A 24 -52.22 -10.63 -6.29
CA VAL A 24 -51.37 -11.82 -6.12
C VAL A 24 -50.59 -12.15 -7.40
N PRO A 25 -51.20 -12.17 -8.61
CA PRO A 25 -50.43 -12.34 -9.84
C PRO A 25 -49.44 -11.21 -10.10
N PHE A 26 -49.78 -9.95 -9.75
CA PHE A 26 -48.86 -8.81 -9.90
C PHE A 26 -47.67 -8.89 -8.94
N ALA A 27 -47.89 -9.36 -7.72
CA ALA A 27 -46.84 -9.60 -6.74
C ALA A 27 -45.96 -10.79 -7.15
N ILE A 28 -46.56 -11.85 -7.68
CA ILE A 28 -45.85 -13.02 -8.20
C ILE A 28 -45.04 -12.65 -9.46
N LEU A 29 -45.59 -11.84 -10.36
CA LEU A 29 -44.88 -11.35 -11.54
C LEU A 29 -43.66 -10.50 -11.15
N ASN A 30 -43.81 -9.56 -10.21
CA ASN A 30 -42.69 -8.79 -9.65
C ASN A 30 -41.65 -9.66 -8.92
N LEU A 31 -42.06 -10.79 -8.31
CA LEU A 31 -41.13 -11.74 -7.70
C LEU A 31 -40.39 -12.61 -8.72
N LEU A 32 -41.03 -12.89 -9.87
CA LEU A 32 -40.53 -13.77 -10.93
C LEU A 32 -39.68 -13.04 -11.97
N THR A 33 -39.84 -11.72 -12.15
CA THR A 33 -38.87 -10.89 -12.85
C THR A 33 -37.78 -10.45 -11.86
N PRO A 34 -36.60 -11.07 -11.83
CA PRO A 34 -35.46 -10.42 -11.20
C PRO A 34 -35.24 -9.10 -11.93
N SER A 35 -35.43 -7.98 -11.24
CA SER A 35 -34.93 -6.70 -11.75
C SER A 35 -33.44 -6.90 -12.01
N ASP A 36 -32.98 -6.54 -13.21
CA ASP A 36 -31.57 -6.67 -13.60
C ASP A 36 -30.74 -5.57 -12.91
N MET A 37 -30.75 -5.59 -11.57
CA MET A 37 -30.05 -4.65 -10.69
C MET A 37 -28.54 -4.65 -10.97
N ARG A 38 -28.02 -5.69 -11.63
CA ARG A 38 -26.62 -5.81 -11.99
C ARG A 38 -26.23 -4.87 -13.13
N GLU A 39 -27.09 -4.71 -14.13
CA GLU A 39 -26.87 -3.74 -15.21
C GLU A 39 -27.02 -2.30 -14.70
N GLU A 40 -28.02 -2.03 -13.84
CA GLU A 40 -28.20 -0.70 -13.25
C GLU A 40 -27.03 -0.30 -12.35
N THR A 41 -26.52 -1.22 -11.53
CA THR A 41 -25.33 -0.96 -10.70
C THR A 41 -24.06 -0.77 -11.52
N LEU A 42 -23.89 -1.51 -12.61
CA LEU A 42 -22.79 -1.29 -13.57
C LEU A 42 -22.88 0.09 -14.24
N LEU A 43 -24.08 0.49 -14.67
CA LEU A 43 -24.33 1.82 -15.25
C LEU A 43 -24.07 2.93 -14.23
N GLN A 44 -24.54 2.78 -12.99
CA GLN A 44 -24.28 3.73 -11.91
C GLN A 44 -22.79 3.86 -11.62
N ASN A 45 -22.06 2.76 -11.52
CA ASN A 45 -20.61 2.78 -11.33
C ASN A 45 -19.88 3.45 -12.51
N SER A 46 -20.33 3.19 -13.74
CA SER A 46 -19.77 3.81 -14.94
C SER A 46 -20.01 5.32 -14.96
N ILE A 47 -21.21 5.77 -14.56
CA ILE A 47 -21.54 7.20 -14.42
C ILE A 47 -20.68 7.84 -13.32
N ALA A 48 -20.53 7.19 -12.17
CA ALA A 48 -19.69 7.67 -11.07
C ALA A 48 -18.22 7.78 -11.50
N GLU A 49 -17.72 6.82 -12.27
CA GLU A 49 -16.36 6.87 -12.81
C GLU A 49 -16.18 8.01 -13.80
N LEU A 50 -17.16 8.23 -14.69
CA LEU A 50 -17.16 9.37 -15.62
C LEU A 50 -17.22 10.70 -14.88
N GLN A 51 -18.03 10.81 -13.81
CA GLN A 51 -18.10 12.01 -12.97
C GLN A 51 -16.75 12.30 -12.30
N ALA A 52 -16.12 11.29 -11.69
CA ALA A 52 -14.80 11.47 -11.05
C ALA A 52 -13.72 11.87 -12.06
N LYS A 53 -13.73 11.27 -13.26
CA LYS A 53 -12.82 11.64 -14.36
C LYS A 53 -13.08 13.06 -14.88
N LEU A 54 -14.35 13.45 -15.02
CA LEU A 54 -14.74 14.79 -15.44
C LEU A 54 -14.26 15.85 -14.44
N GLU A 55 -14.48 15.63 -13.14
CA GLU A 55 -13.98 16.51 -12.08
C GLU A 55 -12.46 16.64 -12.13
N HIS A 56 -11.75 15.52 -12.31
CA HIS A 56 -10.29 15.52 -12.46
C HIS A 56 -9.82 16.33 -13.68
N LEU A 57 -10.46 16.14 -14.84
CA LEU A 57 -10.13 16.87 -16.06
C LEU A 57 -10.44 18.36 -15.93
N GLN A 58 -11.56 18.72 -15.31
CA GLN A 58 -11.94 20.10 -15.06
C GLN A 58 -10.95 20.78 -14.10
N ALA A 59 -10.51 20.10 -13.04
CA ALA A 59 -9.48 20.61 -12.14
C ALA A 59 -8.16 20.85 -12.88
N LYS A 60 -7.76 19.93 -13.76
CA LYS A 60 -6.56 20.10 -14.60
C LYS A 60 -6.69 21.28 -15.57
N TYR A 61 -7.88 21.46 -16.15
CA TYR A 61 -8.20 22.60 -17.01
C TYR A 61 -8.10 23.93 -16.25
N VAL A 62 -8.70 24.03 -15.07
CA VAL A 62 -8.64 25.23 -14.21
C VAL A 62 -7.19 25.55 -13.84
N SER A 63 -6.42 24.55 -13.40
CA SER A 63 -4.99 24.73 -13.09
C SER A 63 -4.20 25.25 -14.29
N SER A 64 -4.48 24.74 -15.49
CA SER A 64 -3.82 25.20 -16.72
C SER A 64 -4.19 26.64 -17.07
N GLN A 65 -5.45 27.03 -16.86
CA GLN A 65 -5.92 28.40 -17.06
C GLN A 65 -5.27 29.38 -16.08
N GLU A 66 -5.11 28.98 -14.81
CA GLU A 66 -4.39 29.77 -13.81
C GLU A 66 -2.93 30.00 -14.23
N GLU A 67 -2.22 28.95 -14.66
CA GLU A 67 -0.83 29.07 -15.16
C GLU A 67 -0.74 29.99 -16.38
N ILE A 68 -1.64 29.83 -17.36
CA ILE A 68 -1.69 30.70 -18.55
C ILE A 68 -1.98 32.15 -18.16
N SER A 69 -2.90 32.39 -17.22
CA SER A 69 -3.21 33.73 -16.73
C SER A 69 -2.02 34.37 -16.00
N LEU A 70 -1.27 33.59 -15.22
CA LEU A 70 -0.09 34.08 -14.51
C LEU A 70 1.05 34.39 -15.48
N LEU A 71 1.27 33.52 -16.47
CA LEU A 71 2.29 33.70 -17.49
C LEU A 71 1.95 34.87 -18.43
N SER A 72 0.67 35.05 -18.79
CA SER A 72 0.23 36.19 -19.58
C SER A 72 0.39 37.51 -18.81
N HIS A 73 0.08 37.54 -17.51
CA HIS A 73 0.34 38.69 -16.64
C HIS A 73 1.84 39.00 -16.52
N GLN A 74 2.70 37.99 -16.35
CA GLN A 74 4.15 38.17 -16.31
C GLN A 74 4.70 38.69 -17.64
N LEU A 75 4.21 38.18 -18.78
CA LEU A 75 4.55 38.69 -20.10
C LEU A 75 4.11 40.14 -20.27
N LEU A 76 2.90 40.52 -19.84
CA LEU A 76 2.42 41.90 -19.89
C LEU A 76 3.32 42.84 -19.09
N GLN A 77 3.76 42.46 -17.89
CA GLN A 77 4.71 43.25 -17.07
C GLN A 77 6.10 43.38 -17.72
N LEU A 78 6.59 42.32 -18.37
CA LEU A 78 7.86 42.35 -19.10
C LEU A 78 7.78 43.19 -20.39
N ILE A 79 6.60 43.27 -21.01
CA ILE A 79 6.35 44.09 -22.22
C ILE A 79 6.18 45.57 -21.86
N GLU A 80 5.57 45.92 -20.71
CA GLU A 80 5.54 47.31 -20.23
C GLU A 80 6.94 47.88 -19.93
N SER A 81 7.92 47.00 -19.64
CA SER A 81 9.28 47.40 -19.29
C SER A 81 10.26 47.44 -20.48
N ASN A 82 9.90 46.95 -21.68
CA ASN A 82 10.73 47.01 -22.89
C ASN A 82 9.93 47.43 -24.13
N HIS A 83 10.39 48.47 -24.85
CA HIS A 83 9.75 48.94 -26.08
C HIS A 83 9.83 47.92 -27.25
N ILE A 84 8.66 47.35 -27.58
CA ILE A 84 8.11 46.93 -28.90
C ILE A 84 8.38 45.49 -29.42
N LEU A 85 7.26 44.79 -29.73
CA LEU A 85 7.07 43.96 -30.94
C LEU A 85 5.64 44.22 -31.50
N PRO A 86 5.45 44.65 -32.77
CA PRO A 86 4.12 45.04 -33.30
C PRO A 86 3.13 43.88 -33.41
N ASP A 87 3.61 42.67 -33.69
CA ASP A 87 2.77 41.48 -33.87
C ASP A 87 2.12 40.99 -32.57
N LEU A 88 2.66 41.37 -31.40
CA LEU A 88 2.06 41.05 -30.09
C LEU A 88 0.98 42.05 -29.67
N GLN A 89 0.94 43.26 -30.21
CA GLN A 89 -0.11 44.26 -29.89
C GLN A 89 -1.51 43.80 -30.36
N LEU A 90 -1.57 43.00 -31.42
CA LEU A 90 -2.82 42.48 -31.98
C LEU A 90 -3.47 41.42 -31.07
N LEU A 91 -2.68 40.70 -30.26
CA LEU A 91 -3.17 39.79 -29.21
C LEU A 91 -3.62 40.52 -27.94
N ILE A 92 -3.13 41.74 -27.70
CA ILE A 92 -3.33 42.50 -26.46
C ILE A 92 -4.60 43.37 -26.50
N ASN A 93 -5.06 43.81 -27.67
CA ASN A 93 -6.22 44.72 -27.78
C ASN A 93 -7.58 44.16 -27.36
N ASN A 94 -7.66 42.88 -26.93
CA ASN A 94 -8.88 42.27 -26.39
C ASN A 94 -8.87 42.05 -24.87
N GLY A 95 -7.78 42.37 -24.17
CA GLY A 95 -7.66 42.19 -22.72
C GLY A 95 -7.54 43.51 -21.99
N THR A 96 -8.61 43.98 -21.35
CA THR A 96 -8.56 45.10 -20.42
C THR A 96 -7.55 44.81 -19.30
N SER A 97 -6.52 45.65 -19.20
CA SER A 97 -5.49 45.62 -18.17
C SER A 97 -6.07 46.06 -16.81
N ASN A 98 -6.80 45.16 -16.15
CA ASN A 98 -7.07 45.27 -14.73
C ASN A 98 -5.88 44.69 -13.95
N ILE A 99 -4.94 45.54 -13.58
CA ILE A 99 -3.93 45.23 -12.57
C ILE A 99 -4.69 44.98 -11.26
N THR A 100 -4.82 43.73 -10.85
CA THR A 100 -5.49 43.37 -9.61
C THR A 100 -4.67 43.88 -8.42
N SER A 101 -5.24 44.81 -7.65
CA SER A 101 -4.64 45.38 -6.43
C SER A 101 -4.67 44.43 -5.22
N ILE A 102 -5.18 43.21 -5.40
CA ILE A 102 -5.36 42.19 -4.36
C ILE A 102 -4.25 41.16 -4.47
N LYS A 103 -3.41 41.03 -3.43
CA LYS A 103 -2.42 39.95 -3.32
C LYS A 103 -2.99 38.82 -2.47
N LEU A 104 -3.22 37.67 -3.08
CA LEU A 104 -3.58 36.46 -2.36
C LEU A 104 -2.33 35.83 -1.70
N PRO A 105 -2.45 35.25 -0.51
CA PRO A 105 -1.37 34.49 0.10
C PRO A 105 -0.96 33.33 -0.80
N SER A 106 0.34 33.16 -0.98
CA SER A 106 0.95 32.06 -1.72
C SER A 106 1.68 31.11 -0.77
N ILE A 107 2.10 29.94 -1.26
CA ILE A 107 2.92 29.02 -0.46
C ILE A 107 4.21 29.68 0.05
N TYR A 108 4.74 30.66 -0.68
CA TYR A 108 5.94 31.42 -0.33
C TYR A 108 5.74 32.33 0.89
N ASN A 109 4.50 32.64 1.26
CA ASN A 109 4.22 33.37 2.49
C ASN A 109 4.40 32.48 3.72
N PHE A 110 4.12 31.18 3.60
CA PHE A 110 4.28 30.20 4.68
C PHE A 110 5.69 29.61 4.72
N LEU A 111 6.31 29.43 3.55
CA LEU A 111 7.64 28.85 3.37
C LEU A 111 8.47 29.73 2.40
N PRO A 112 8.95 30.89 2.87
CA PRO A 112 9.65 31.86 2.02
C PRO A 112 10.98 31.35 1.49
N HIS A 113 11.59 30.36 2.17
CA HIS A 113 12.86 29.78 1.75
C HIS A 113 12.79 29.07 0.39
N PHE A 114 11.60 28.71 -0.09
CA PHE A 114 11.42 28.19 -1.45
C PHE A 114 11.87 29.17 -2.54
N LEU A 115 11.93 30.48 -2.25
CA LEU A 115 12.45 31.48 -3.19
C LEU A 115 13.97 31.54 -3.23
N ASN A 116 14.66 30.93 -2.26
CA ASN A 116 16.12 31.01 -2.16
C ASN A 116 16.80 30.12 -3.21
N ASP A 117 16.15 29.04 -3.65
CA ASP A 117 16.67 28.10 -4.64
C ASP A 117 15.57 27.71 -5.65
N PRO A 118 15.78 27.91 -6.97
CA PRO A 118 14.81 27.54 -7.99
C PRO A 118 14.48 26.03 -8.04
N ASN A 119 15.34 25.18 -7.47
CA ASN A 119 15.14 23.74 -7.40
C ASN A 119 14.37 23.29 -6.14
N SER A 120 13.96 24.20 -5.26
CA SER A 120 13.27 23.84 -4.01
C SER A 120 12.00 23.01 -4.23
N LEU A 121 11.26 23.28 -5.31
CA LEU A 121 10.01 22.59 -5.65
C LEU A 121 10.20 21.48 -6.70
N ARG A 122 11.45 21.18 -7.07
CA ARG A 122 11.78 20.10 -8.01
C ARG A 122 12.36 18.91 -7.24
N PRO A 123 11.97 17.68 -7.58
CA PRO A 123 12.65 16.50 -7.04
C PRO A 123 14.14 16.54 -7.40
N ALA A 124 15.01 16.34 -6.40
CA ALA A 124 16.45 16.22 -6.63
C ALA A 124 16.81 14.89 -7.31
N PHE A 125 16.01 13.86 -7.05
CA PHE A 125 16.06 12.59 -7.76
C PHE A 125 14.68 12.27 -8.32
N MET A 126 14.63 11.79 -9.55
CA MET A 126 13.41 11.28 -10.18
C MET A 126 13.75 10.12 -11.12
N GLN A 127 13.17 8.96 -10.84
CA GLN A 127 13.14 7.81 -11.73
C GLN A 127 11.67 7.50 -12.01
N SER A 128 11.20 7.90 -13.20
CA SER A 128 9.82 7.75 -13.63
C SER A 128 9.75 7.44 -15.12
N LYS A 129 8.71 6.71 -15.54
CA LYS A 129 8.34 6.53 -16.95
C LYS A 129 7.23 7.48 -17.41
N GLY A 130 6.82 8.43 -16.56
CA GLY A 130 5.81 9.44 -16.91
C GLY A 130 4.38 8.92 -16.94
N LYS A 131 4.10 7.76 -16.35
CA LYS A 131 2.74 7.19 -16.26
C LYS A 131 1.81 8.17 -15.56
N SER A 132 0.66 8.42 -16.16
CA SER A 132 -0.39 9.32 -15.64
C SER A 132 -1.76 8.92 -16.18
N GLY A 133 -2.83 9.50 -15.63
CA GLY A 133 -4.20 9.15 -16.00
C GLY A 133 -4.67 7.80 -15.44
N VAL A 134 -3.99 7.29 -14.41
CA VAL A 134 -4.40 6.08 -13.69
C VAL A 134 -5.56 6.38 -12.76
N SER A 135 -6.37 5.37 -12.43
CA SER A 135 -7.44 5.58 -11.44
C SER A 135 -6.89 5.74 -10.03
N MET A 136 -5.83 5.00 -9.70
CA MET A 136 -5.30 4.90 -8.33
C MET A 136 -3.81 5.25 -8.26
N VAL A 137 -3.46 6.17 -7.36
CA VAL A 137 -2.09 6.55 -7.05
C VAL A 137 -1.78 6.20 -5.60
N LEU A 138 -0.77 5.37 -5.35
CA LEU A 138 -0.33 4.97 -4.01
C LEU A 138 0.93 5.74 -3.64
N GLY A 139 0.87 6.56 -2.58
CA GLY A 139 2.04 7.25 -2.04
C GLY A 139 2.69 6.44 -0.91
N VAL A 140 3.96 6.05 -1.09
CA VAL A 140 4.74 5.27 -0.12
C VAL A 140 6.00 6.06 0.26
N PRO A 141 5.99 6.84 1.36
CA PRO A 141 7.17 7.53 1.86
C PRO A 141 8.07 6.56 2.62
N THR A 142 9.38 6.70 2.46
CA THR A 142 10.39 5.92 3.18
C THR A 142 11.50 6.83 3.70
N VAL A 143 12.07 6.47 4.85
CA VAL A 143 13.20 7.18 5.49
C VAL A 143 14.27 6.18 5.88
N LYS A 144 15.51 6.65 6.01
CA LYS A 144 16.64 5.85 6.44
C LYS A 144 16.48 5.45 7.90
N ARG A 145 16.34 4.15 8.15
CA ARG A 145 16.30 3.55 9.48
C ARG A 145 17.64 2.89 9.80
N GLU A 146 18.06 2.91 11.06
CA GLU A 146 19.34 2.32 11.50
C GLU A 146 19.30 0.79 11.56
N VAL A 147 18.14 0.20 11.85
CA VAL A 147 18.02 -1.24 12.16
C VAL A 147 17.62 -2.07 10.93
N GLN A 148 16.50 -1.73 10.29
CA GLN A 148 15.97 -2.50 9.16
C GLN A 148 15.13 -1.65 8.21
N SER A 149 15.11 -2.04 6.93
CA SER A 149 14.27 -1.44 5.90
C SER A 149 13.11 -2.37 5.57
N TYR A 150 11.87 -1.85 5.61
CA TYR A 150 10.64 -2.61 5.31
C TYR A 150 10.16 -2.42 3.87
N LEU A 151 10.65 -1.38 3.18
CA LEU A 151 10.14 -0.91 1.90
C LEU A 151 10.01 -2.01 0.85
N MET A 152 11.04 -2.84 0.66
CA MET A 152 11.05 -3.89 -0.35
C MET A 152 9.99 -4.96 -0.07
N ALA A 153 9.83 -5.32 1.20
CA ALA A 153 8.80 -6.28 1.62
C ALA A 153 7.40 -5.70 1.40
N THR A 154 7.19 -4.42 1.71
CA THR A 154 5.92 -3.73 1.45
C THR A 154 5.62 -3.60 -0.05
N LEU A 155 6.58 -3.21 -0.88
CA LEU A 155 6.38 -3.11 -2.33
C LEU A 155 6.03 -4.47 -2.95
N ARG A 156 6.77 -5.53 -2.60
CA ARG A 156 6.41 -6.89 -3.03
C ARG A 156 5.01 -7.26 -2.57
N ASN A 157 4.67 -6.99 -1.30
CA ASN A 157 3.36 -7.31 -0.79
C ASN A 157 2.24 -6.57 -1.53
N LEU A 158 2.42 -5.29 -1.85
CA LEU A 158 1.44 -4.53 -2.64
C LEU A 158 1.26 -5.15 -4.03
N LEU A 159 2.36 -5.44 -4.73
CA LEU A 159 2.35 -6.01 -6.08
C LEU A 159 1.73 -7.42 -6.10
N ASP A 160 2.15 -8.31 -5.21
CA ASP A 160 1.64 -9.70 -5.11
C ASP A 160 0.15 -9.77 -4.73
N ARG A 161 -0.39 -8.68 -4.17
CA ARG A 161 -1.79 -8.57 -3.76
C ARG A 161 -2.65 -7.85 -4.79
N MET A 162 -2.06 -7.36 -5.88
CA MET A 162 -2.77 -6.80 -7.03
C MET A 162 -2.86 -7.82 -8.16
N SER A 163 -3.99 -7.79 -8.88
CA SER A 163 -4.14 -8.44 -10.17
C SER A 163 -3.46 -7.64 -11.28
N ALA A 164 -3.20 -8.27 -12.44
CA ALA A 164 -2.59 -7.60 -13.59
C ALA A 164 -3.38 -6.35 -14.06
N SER A 165 -4.71 -6.40 -13.96
CA SER A 165 -5.59 -5.26 -14.27
C SER A 165 -5.40 -4.10 -13.28
N GLU A 166 -5.30 -4.42 -11.99
CA GLU A 166 -5.04 -3.41 -10.94
C GLU A 166 -3.65 -2.78 -11.11
N ILE A 167 -2.62 -3.58 -11.43
CA ILE A 167 -1.27 -3.09 -11.71
C ILE A 167 -1.27 -2.11 -12.89
N ALA A 168 -2.01 -2.43 -13.96
CA ALA A 168 -2.12 -1.55 -15.13
C ALA A 168 -2.78 -0.20 -14.79
N ASP A 169 -3.80 -0.19 -13.93
CA ASP A 169 -4.56 1.00 -13.50
C ASP A 169 -4.04 1.67 -12.22
N THR A 170 -2.82 1.32 -11.79
CA THR A 170 -2.18 1.87 -10.58
C THR A 170 -0.80 2.48 -10.89
N LEU A 171 -0.46 3.52 -10.13
CA LEU A 171 0.89 4.08 -10.01
C LEU A 171 1.30 4.06 -8.54
N ILE A 172 2.46 3.49 -8.23
CA ILE A 172 3.08 3.54 -6.91
C ILE A 172 4.18 4.60 -6.95
N ILE A 173 4.10 5.59 -6.06
CA ILE A 173 5.09 6.66 -5.93
C ILE A 173 5.83 6.42 -4.62
N VAL A 174 7.08 5.98 -4.74
CA VAL A 174 7.99 5.82 -3.62
C VAL A 174 8.76 7.11 -3.42
N MET A 175 8.51 7.79 -2.30
CA MET A 175 9.29 8.98 -1.94
C MET A 175 10.36 8.60 -0.92
N VAL A 176 11.62 8.64 -1.35
CA VAL A 176 12.75 8.54 -0.44
C VAL A 176 12.94 9.91 0.20
N ALA A 177 12.42 10.06 1.41
CA ALA A 177 12.40 11.31 2.17
C ALA A 177 13.76 11.61 2.82
N GLU A 178 14.83 11.47 2.05
CA GLU A 178 16.22 11.72 2.43
C GLU A 178 16.84 12.67 1.42
N THR A 179 17.78 13.49 1.89
CA THR A 179 18.53 14.44 1.05
C THR A 179 19.92 13.92 0.65
N ASP A 180 20.36 12.81 1.26
CA ASP A 180 21.60 12.10 0.94
C ASP A 180 21.43 11.33 -0.38
N MET A 181 22.01 11.87 -1.45
CA MET A 181 21.88 11.33 -2.81
C MET A 181 22.50 9.94 -2.98
N ASP A 182 23.53 9.59 -2.21
CA ASP A 182 24.12 8.25 -2.29
C ASP A 182 23.14 7.20 -1.75
N TYR A 183 22.49 7.50 -0.62
CA TYR A 183 21.44 6.65 -0.08
C TYR A 183 20.20 6.60 -0.99
N VAL A 184 19.77 7.73 -1.55
CA VAL A 184 18.63 7.78 -2.47
C VAL A 184 18.90 6.91 -3.71
N THR A 185 20.09 7.05 -4.30
CA THR A 185 20.48 6.26 -5.48
C THR A 185 20.59 4.77 -5.15
N TYR A 186 21.11 4.43 -3.97
CA TYR A 186 21.15 3.05 -3.48
C TYR A 186 19.74 2.45 -3.39
N VAL A 187 18.79 3.13 -2.74
CA VAL A 187 17.41 2.65 -2.60
C VAL A 187 16.73 2.51 -3.97
N ALA A 188 16.89 3.51 -4.84
CA ALA A 188 16.35 3.47 -6.21
C ALA A 188 16.89 2.26 -6.99
N LYS A 189 18.20 1.99 -6.88
CA LYS A 189 18.81 0.83 -7.55
C LYS A 189 18.32 -0.50 -6.97
N GLN A 190 18.11 -0.58 -5.66
CA GLN A 190 17.53 -1.77 -5.03
C GLN A 190 16.11 -2.05 -5.55
N ILE A 191 15.29 -1.01 -5.72
CA ILE A 191 13.94 -1.13 -6.29
C ILE A 191 14.04 -1.64 -7.74
N GLU A 192 14.91 -1.05 -8.55
CA GLU A 192 15.09 -1.44 -9.96
C GLU A 192 15.55 -2.91 -10.11
N VAL A 193 16.46 -3.38 -9.24
CA VAL A 193 16.95 -4.76 -9.27
C VAL A 193 15.89 -5.76 -8.80
N GLN A 194 15.06 -5.41 -7.82
CA GLN A 194 14.04 -6.31 -7.28
C GLN A 194 12.73 -6.32 -8.06
N PHE A 195 12.41 -5.22 -8.77
CA PHE A 195 11.16 -5.02 -9.51
C PHE A 195 11.41 -4.48 -10.93
N PRO A 196 12.24 -5.16 -11.75
CA PRO A 196 12.64 -4.64 -13.06
C PRO A 196 11.45 -4.48 -14.01
N SER A 197 10.56 -5.47 -14.06
CA SER A 197 9.36 -5.45 -14.90
C SER A 197 8.42 -4.30 -14.58
N GLU A 198 8.20 -4.03 -13.29
CA GLU A 198 7.30 -3.00 -12.80
C GLU A 198 7.88 -1.60 -13.03
N CYS A 199 9.20 -1.44 -12.86
CA CYS A 199 9.91 -0.21 -13.17
C CYS A 199 9.90 0.09 -14.68
N GLU A 200 10.11 -0.93 -15.52
CA GLU A 200 10.03 -0.79 -16.98
C GLU A 200 8.61 -0.44 -17.45
N ALA A 201 7.60 -1.10 -16.87
CA ALA A 201 6.19 -0.82 -17.13
C ALA A 201 5.71 0.55 -16.59
N GLY A 202 6.54 1.25 -15.81
CA GLY A 202 6.21 2.55 -15.23
C GLY A 202 5.19 2.46 -14.09
N VAL A 203 5.08 1.31 -13.43
CA VAL A 203 4.18 1.10 -12.28
C VAL A 203 4.76 1.75 -11.02
N ILE A 204 6.09 1.86 -10.91
CA ILE A 204 6.79 2.43 -9.77
C ILE A 204 7.55 3.68 -10.20
N ASP A 205 7.24 4.80 -9.58
CA ASP A 205 8.02 6.04 -9.61
C ASP A 205 8.85 6.14 -8.32
N VAL A 206 10.12 6.53 -8.42
CA VAL A 206 10.96 6.84 -7.26
C VAL A 206 11.35 8.31 -7.31
N ILE A 207 11.06 9.05 -6.25
CA ILE A 207 11.36 10.48 -6.12
C ILE A 207 12.06 10.78 -4.78
N SER A 208 12.86 11.84 -4.75
CA SER A 208 13.39 12.42 -3.51
C SER A 208 13.35 13.95 -3.57
N PRO A 209 13.00 14.62 -2.46
CA PRO A 209 12.99 16.07 -2.39
C PRO A 209 14.40 16.65 -2.37
N SER A 210 14.55 17.86 -2.92
CA SER A 210 15.79 18.63 -2.77
C SER A 210 16.02 19.03 -1.31
N SER A 211 17.29 19.18 -0.91
CA SER A 211 17.63 19.72 0.41
C SER A 211 17.02 21.10 0.64
N SER A 212 16.92 21.92 -0.40
CA SER A 212 16.31 23.26 -0.38
C SER A 212 14.79 23.25 -0.22
N TYR A 213 14.13 22.08 -0.35
CA TYR A 213 12.71 21.96 -0.06
C TYR A 213 12.44 22.15 1.45
N TYR A 214 13.33 21.67 2.30
CA TYR A 214 13.12 21.78 3.74
C TYR A 214 13.55 23.16 4.25
N PRO A 215 12.77 23.76 5.17
CA PRO A 215 13.27 24.90 5.93
C PRO A 215 14.41 24.43 6.86
N ASP A 216 15.08 25.38 7.50
CA ASP A 216 16.04 25.05 8.55
C ASP A 216 15.32 24.38 9.74
N LEU A 217 15.33 23.04 9.74
CA LEU A 217 14.62 22.23 10.73
C LEU A 217 15.16 22.47 12.15
N SER A 218 16.41 22.88 12.31
CA SER A 218 17.00 23.18 13.63
C SER A 218 16.42 24.43 14.29
N LYS A 219 15.76 25.29 13.50
CA LYS A 219 15.14 26.54 13.97
C LYS A 219 13.62 26.43 14.15
N LEU A 220 13.09 25.22 14.12
CA LEU A 220 11.68 24.98 14.39
C LEU A 220 11.31 25.39 15.81
N ARG A 221 10.02 25.69 16.01
CA ARG A 221 9.53 26.15 17.31
C ARG A 221 9.02 24.94 18.06
N ASP A 222 9.48 24.76 19.29
CA ASP A 222 8.97 23.67 20.11
C ASP A 222 7.50 23.92 20.45
N THR A 223 6.63 22.96 20.13
CA THR A 223 5.20 23.02 20.44
C THR A 223 4.73 21.72 21.07
N LEU A 224 3.56 21.75 21.72
CA LEU A 224 2.92 20.60 22.39
C LEU A 224 3.68 20.02 23.59
N GLY A 225 4.75 20.69 24.05
CA GLY A 225 5.63 20.17 25.11
C GLY A 225 6.50 18.99 24.66
N ASP A 226 6.61 18.77 23.34
CA ASP A 226 7.51 17.78 22.75
C ASP A 226 8.96 18.24 22.86
N ASP A 227 9.90 17.28 22.91
CA ASP A 227 11.32 17.58 22.70
C ASP A 227 11.59 18.05 21.26
N HIS A 228 12.67 18.79 21.06
CA HIS A 228 13.00 19.36 19.76
C HIS A 228 13.18 18.31 18.65
N GLN A 229 13.73 17.12 18.97
CA GLN A 229 13.92 16.06 17.97
C GLN A 229 12.58 15.53 17.46
N ARG A 230 11.60 15.39 18.36
CA ARG A 230 10.24 14.99 18.04
C ARG A 230 9.52 16.06 17.23
N VAL A 231 9.72 17.35 17.53
CA VAL A 231 9.21 18.48 16.75
C VAL A 231 9.75 18.41 15.32
N VAL A 232 11.07 18.30 15.16
CA VAL A 232 11.74 18.13 13.87
C VAL A 232 11.16 16.95 13.10
N TRP A 233 11.02 15.79 13.75
CA TRP A 233 10.51 14.58 13.13
C TRP A 233 9.08 14.75 12.60
N ARG A 234 8.15 15.27 13.42
CA ARG A 234 6.75 15.43 12.99
C ARG A 234 6.58 16.54 11.95
N SER A 235 7.38 17.60 12.05
CA SER A 235 7.34 18.71 11.10
C SER A 235 7.91 18.33 9.75
N LYS A 236 9.01 17.55 9.73
CA LYS A 236 9.52 16.96 8.50
C LYS A 236 8.49 16.03 7.87
N GLN A 237 7.82 15.18 8.64
CA GLN A 237 6.77 14.28 8.13
C GLN A 237 5.62 15.04 7.44
N ASN A 238 5.18 16.18 7.98
CA ASN A 238 4.18 17.03 7.34
C ASN A 238 4.63 17.52 5.96
N LEU A 239 5.88 17.98 5.86
CA LEU A 239 6.47 18.46 4.61
C LEU A 239 6.65 17.31 3.61
N ASP A 240 7.10 16.14 4.08
CA ASP A 240 7.25 14.92 3.30
C ASP A 240 5.92 14.51 2.64
N PHE A 241 4.83 14.48 3.41
CA PHE A 241 3.52 14.11 2.88
C PHE A 241 2.99 15.17 1.91
N ALA A 242 3.21 16.46 2.20
CA ALA A 242 2.84 17.54 1.29
C ALA A 242 3.58 17.41 -0.06
N PHE A 243 4.90 17.15 -0.05
CA PHE A 243 5.69 16.95 -1.28
C PHE A 243 5.18 15.77 -2.10
N LEU A 244 4.96 14.63 -1.45
CA LEU A 244 4.46 13.41 -2.10
C LEU A 244 3.08 13.63 -2.72
N MET A 245 2.14 14.24 -1.97
CA MET A 245 0.80 14.58 -2.47
C MET A 245 0.86 15.58 -3.63
N SER A 246 1.75 16.58 -3.57
CA SER A 246 1.95 17.53 -4.66
C SER A 246 2.40 16.85 -5.96
N TYR A 247 3.34 15.90 -5.88
CA TYR A 247 3.76 15.14 -7.07
C TYR A 247 2.65 14.19 -7.59
N ALA A 248 1.85 13.63 -6.69
CA ALA A 248 0.78 12.69 -7.02
C ALA A 248 -0.49 13.34 -7.63
N GLN A 249 -0.77 14.61 -7.31
CA GLN A 249 -2.02 15.29 -7.63
C GLN A 249 -2.44 15.19 -9.10
N THR A 250 -1.49 15.30 -10.02
CA THR A 250 -1.78 15.32 -11.47
C THR A 250 -1.69 13.94 -12.13
N LYS A 251 -1.46 12.88 -11.36
CA LYS A 251 -1.13 11.55 -11.88
C LYS A 251 -2.34 10.62 -12.00
N GLY A 252 -3.39 10.84 -11.23
CA GLY A 252 -4.59 10.00 -11.28
C GLY A 252 -5.82 10.58 -10.63
N THR A 253 -6.89 9.78 -10.54
CA THR A 253 -8.20 10.19 -10.01
C THR A 253 -8.24 10.18 -8.47
N PHE A 254 -7.73 9.10 -7.87
CA PHE A 254 -7.68 8.91 -6.43
C PHE A 254 -6.25 8.74 -5.94
N TYR A 255 -5.97 9.28 -4.77
CA TYR A 255 -4.70 9.16 -4.07
C TYR A 255 -4.87 8.40 -2.77
N VAL A 256 -3.96 7.48 -2.46
CA VAL A 256 -3.94 6.73 -1.20
C VAL A 256 -2.60 6.96 -0.50
N GLN A 257 -2.65 7.51 0.71
CA GLN A 257 -1.48 7.62 1.57
C GLN A 257 -1.20 6.29 2.26
N LEU A 258 0.00 5.75 2.06
CA LEU A 258 0.50 4.54 2.71
C LEU A 258 1.80 4.84 3.48
N GLU A 259 2.36 3.81 4.09
CA GLU A 259 3.67 3.80 4.76
C GLU A 259 4.51 2.64 4.19
N ASP A 260 5.81 2.62 4.46
CA ASP A 260 6.75 1.63 3.90
C ASP A 260 6.85 0.34 4.72
N ASP A 261 6.02 0.15 5.74
CA ASP A 261 6.00 -0.98 6.66
C ASP A 261 4.58 -1.54 6.89
N ILE A 262 3.87 -1.76 5.78
CA ILE A 262 2.50 -2.27 5.76
C ILE A 262 2.34 -3.59 5.00
N LEU A 263 1.23 -4.27 5.30
CA LEU A 263 0.66 -5.37 4.54
C LEU A 263 -0.72 -5.00 3.99
N ALA A 264 -1.03 -5.45 2.78
CA ALA A 264 -2.31 -5.30 2.12
C ALA A 264 -3.06 -6.63 1.95
N LYS A 265 -4.39 -6.54 1.87
CA LYS A 265 -5.26 -7.65 1.45
C LYS A 265 -5.24 -7.83 -0.07
N LYS A 266 -5.59 -9.03 -0.54
CA LYS A 266 -5.72 -9.31 -1.98
C LYS A 266 -6.81 -8.43 -2.60
N ASN A 267 -6.57 -7.94 -3.81
CA ASN A 267 -7.49 -7.12 -4.61
C ASN A 267 -7.95 -5.84 -3.88
N PHE A 268 -7.05 -5.26 -3.06
CA PHE A 268 -7.37 -4.08 -2.28
C PHE A 268 -7.68 -2.86 -3.17
N ILE A 269 -7.02 -2.74 -4.34
CA ILE A 269 -7.27 -1.66 -5.31
C ILE A 269 -8.72 -1.69 -5.79
N THR A 270 -9.19 -2.84 -6.25
CA THR A 270 -10.58 -3.03 -6.72
C THR A 270 -11.55 -2.71 -5.60
N THR A 271 -11.28 -3.20 -4.39
CA THR A 271 -12.14 -2.96 -3.22
C THR A 271 -12.24 -1.47 -2.90
N MET A 272 -11.12 -0.75 -2.87
CA MET A 272 -11.11 0.69 -2.62
C MET A 272 -11.79 1.49 -3.74
N LYS A 273 -11.48 1.18 -5.01
CA LYS A 273 -12.07 1.84 -6.18
C LYS A 273 -13.58 1.64 -6.22
N SER A 274 -14.07 0.41 -6.07
CA SER A 274 -15.50 0.12 -6.04
C SER A 274 -16.21 0.83 -4.89
N PHE A 275 -15.61 0.88 -3.70
CA PHE A 275 -16.19 1.60 -2.57
C PHE A 275 -16.26 3.11 -2.82
N ALA A 276 -15.20 3.71 -3.37
CA ALA A 276 -15.18 5.13 -3.72
C ALA A 276 -16.24 5.47 -4.78
N LEU A 277 -16.32 4.69 -5.85
CA LEU A 277 -17.31 4.88 -6.91
C LEU A 277 -18.74 4.68 -6.42
N GLN A 278 -18.97 3.69 -5.55
CA GLN A 278 -20.28 3.49 -4.93
C GLN A 278 -20.72 4.74 -4.15
N LYS A 279 -19.81 5.34 -3.36
CA LYS A 279 -20.11 6.54 -2.57
C LYS A 279 -20.37 7.77 -3.42
N ILE A 280 -19.68 7.90 -4.55
CA ILE A 280 -19.96 8.94 -5.55
C ILE A 280 -21.33 8.70 -6.19
N GLY A 281 -21.64 7.46 -6.58
CA GLY A 281 -22.92 7.09 -7.17
C GLY A 281 -24.12 7.33 -6.26
N THR A 282 -23.97 7.13 -4.94
CA THR A 282 -24.99 7.45 -3.93
C THR A 282 -25.04 8.93 -3.55
N LYS A 283 -24.19 9.77 -4.16
CA LYS A 283 -24.05 11.21 -3.89
C LYS A 283 -23.71 11.53 -2.44
N GLU A 284 -22.97 10.63 -1.77
CA GLU A 284 -22.44 10.89 -0.44
C GLU A 284 -21.23 11.83 -0.55
N ASN A 285 -21.27 12.96 0.17
CA ASN A 285 -20.19 13.95 0.17
C ASN A 285 -19.10 13.57 1.18
N TRP A 286 -18.15 12.74 0.75
CA TRP A 286 -17.01 12.31 1.55
C TRP A 286 -15.73 13.07 1.18
N PHE A 287 -14.82 13.22 2.14
CA PHE A 287 -13.48 13.78 1.96
C PHE A 287 -12.39 12.73 2.19
N VAL A 288 -12.60 11.78 3.12
CA VAL A 288 -11.67 10.68 3.40
C VAL A 288 -12.42 9.36 3.38
N LEU A 289 -11.92 8.41 2.60
CA LEU A 289 -12.27 7.00 2.77
C LEU A 289 -11.13 6.30 3.51
N ASP A 290 -11.44 5.74 4.66
CA ASP A 290 -10.45 5.21 5.58
C ASP A 290 -10.48 3.69 5.62
N PHE A 291 -9.37 3.07 5.17
CA PHE A 291 -9.19 1.63 5.07
C PHE A 291 -8.25 1.06 6.14
N CYS A 292 -7.77 1.88 7.09
CA CYS A 292 -6.96 1.44 8.22
C CYS A 292 -7.10 2.42 9.39
N GLN A 293 -7.52 1.94 10.56
CA GLN A 293 -7.78 2.84 11.70
C GLN A 293 -6.49 3.37 12.36
N LEU A 294 -5.33 2.83 11.98
CA LEU A 294 -4.04 3.20 12.53
C LEU A 294 -3.44 4.37 11.76
N GLY A 295 -3.36 5.53 12.43
CA GLY A 295 -2.66 6.72 11.92
C GLY A 295 -3.17 7.16 10.54
N PHE A 296 -2.25 7.61 9.70
CA PHE A 296 -2.51 8.11 8.35
C PHE A 296 -2.51 7.02 7.28
N ILE A 297 -2.32 5.76 7.65
CA ILE A 297 -2.22 4.65 6.70
C ILE A 297 -3.58 4.42 6.04
N GLY A 298 -3.58 4.11 4.74
CA GLY A 298 -4.77 3.64 4.03
C GLY A 298 -5.87 4.71 3.90
N LYS A 299 -5.49 5.98 3.87
CA LYS A 299 -6.42 7.11 3.68
C LYS A 299 -6.50 7.43 2.19
N LEU A 300 -7.69 7.27 1.62
CA LEU A 300 -7.98 7.56 0.22
C LEU A 300 -8.65 8.93 0.09
N PHE A 301 -8.16 9.72 -0.85
CA PHE A 301 -8.62 11.05 -1.19
C PHE A 301 -8.86 11.16 -2.70
N LYS A 302 -9.76 12.06 -3.11
CA LYS A 302 -9.81 12.50 -4.51
C LYS A 302 -8.60 13.38 -4.80
N CYS A 303 -7.89 13.15 -5.91
CA CYS A 303 -6.72 13.96 -6.26
C CYS A 303 -7.07 15.46 -6.39
N VAL A 304 -8.29 15.79 -6.83
CA VAL A 304 -8.77 17.18 -6.94
C VAL A 304 -8.90 17.89 -5.59
N GLU A 305 -8.96 17.15 -4.49
CA GLU A 305 -9.05 17.71 -3.12
C GLU A 305 -7.68 17.81 -2.43
N LEU A 306 -6.63 17.20 -2.98
CA LEU A 306 -5.29 17.24 -2.41
C LEU A 306 -4.75 18.67 -2.18
N PRO A 307 -5.00 19.69 -3.02
CA PRO A 307 -4.57 21.06 -2.73
C PRO A 307 -4.95 21.56 -1.34
N TRP A 308 -6.14 21.20 -0.85
CA TRP A 308 -6.58 21.58 0.50
C TRP A 308 -5.69 20.96 1.58
N LEU A 309 -5.34 19.69 1.42
CA LEU A 309 -4.46 18.97 2.37
C LEU A 309 -3.04 19.50 2.31
N ILE A 310 -2.49 19.64 1.10
CA ILE A 310 -1.13 20.14 0.87
C ILE A 310 -0.98 21.52 1.53
N GLN A 311 -1.87 22.46 1.22
CA GLN A 311 -1.78 23.82 1.78
C GLN A 311 -1.92 23.82 3.31
N PHE A 312 -2.85 23.02 3.85
CA PHE A 312 -3.05 22.93 5.30
C PHE A 312 -1.82 22.33 6.00
N PHE A 313 -1.20 21.31 5.43
CA PHE A 313 0.02 20.70 5.96
C PHE A 313 1.21 21.65 5.90
N LEU A 314 1.40 22.36 4.79
CA LEU A 314 2.47 23.36 4.68
C LEU A 314 2.27 24.51 5.68
N MET A 315 1.03 24.99 5.85
CA MET A 315 0.72 26.09 6.76
C MET A 315 1.00 25.74 8.23
N PHE A 316 0.65 24.53 8.65
CA PHE A 316 0.75 24.09 10.05
C PHE A 316 1.85 23.05 10.31
N HIS A 317 2.85 22.95 9.41
CA HIS A 317 3.88 21.92 9.47
C HIS A 317 4.65 21.92 10.81
N ASN A 318 4.88 23.09 11.40
CA ASN A 318 5.59 23.27 12.67
C ASN A 318 4.69 22.98 13.90
N ASP A 319 3.37 23.16 13.76
CA ASP A 319 2.50 23.27 14.93
C ASP A 319 1.98 21.93 15.45
N LYS A 320 1.67 20.97 14.57
CA LYS A 320 1.03 19.68 14.94
C LYS A 320 1.45 18.53 14.02
N PRO A 321 1.36 17.25 14.48
CA PRO A 321 1.61 16.09 13.62
C PRO A 321 0.50 15.89 12.57
N VAL A 322 0.83 15.19 11.48
CA VAL A 322 0.00 15.08 10.28
C VAL A 322 -1.39 14.45 10.53
N ASP A 323 -1.46 13.43 11.39
CA ASP A 323 -2.73 12.79 11.79
C ASP A 323 -3.71 13.80 12.42
N TRP A 324 -3.17 14.69 13.26
CA TRP A 324 -3.96 15.70 13.94
C TRP A 324 -4.34 16.82 12.98
N LEU A 325 -3.47 17.17 12.03
CA LEU A 325 -3.80 18.15 11.01
C LEU A 325 -4.96 17.67 10.13
N LEU A 326 -4.99 16.40 9.73
CA LEU A 326 -6.13 15.84 9.00
C LEU A 326 -7.41 15.90 9.85
N ASP A 327 -7.35 15.45 11.11
CA ASP A 327 -8.50 15.51 12.02
C ASP A 327 -9.03 16.93 12.22
N HIS A 328 -8.13 17.91 12.37
CA HIS A 328 -8.49 19.31 12.50
C HIS A 328 -9.02 19.91 11.21
N LEU A 329 -8.51 19.54 10.04
CA LEU A 329 -9.06 19.99 8.76
C LEU A 329 -10.51 19.54 8.61
N ILE A 330 -10.81 18.27 8.90
CA ILE A 330 -12.19 17.77 8.88
C ILE A 330 -13.04 18.48 9.93
N SER A 331 -12.55 18.60 11.17
CA SER A 331 -13.27 19.26 12.25
C SER A 331 -13.61 20.72 11.90
N THR A 332 -12.67 21.45 11.29
CA THR A 332 -12.86 22.84 10.84
C THR A 332 -13.91 22.96 9.75
N LYS A 333 -14.04 21.94 8.88
CA LYS A 333 -15.04 21.93 7.80
C LYS A 333 -16.47 21.72 8.29
N VAL A 334 -16.70 20.98 9.38
CA VAL A 334 -18.06 20.50 9.73
C VAL A 334 -18.49 20.67 11.18
N CYS A 335 -17.56 20.87 12.11
CA CYS A 335 -17.91 21.02 13.52
C CYS A 335 -18.26 22.47 13.83
N SER A 336 -19.52 22.69 14.23
CA SER A 336 -19.98 23.97 14.77
C SER A 336 -19.60 24.08 16.24
N LEU A 337 -19.10 25.25 16.65
CA LEU A 337 -18.75 25.56 18.04
C LEU A 337 -19.99 25.64 18.95
N ASP A 338 -21.18 25.86 18.37
CA ASP A 338 -22.45 25.97 19.11
C ASP A 338 -23.06 24.61 19.46
N LYS A 339 -22.46 23.52 18.97
CA LYS A 339 -22.97 22.15 19.12
C LYS A 339 -22.05 21.29 19.98
N ASP A 340 -22.62 20.23 20.54
CA ASP A 340 -21.90 19.33 21.41
C ASP A 340 -20.91 18.42 20.64
N SER A 341 -20.00 17.78 21.37
CA SER A 341 -18.99 16.92 20.73
C SER A 341 -19.61 15.71 20.01
N LYS A 342 -20.82 15.27 20.41
CA LYS A 342 -21.51 14.17 19.75
C LYS A 342 -21.95 14.57 18.34
N HIS A 343 -22.51 15.77 18.18
CA HIS A 343 -22.85 16.28 16.86
C HIS A 343 -21.60 16.42 15.98
N CYS A 344 -20.51 16.97 16.51
CA CYS A 344 -19.24 17.07 15.76
C CYS A 344 -18.76 15.69 15.31
N LYS A 345 -18.81 14.67 16.19
CA LYS A 345 -18.45 13.29 15.81
C LYS A 345 -19.32 12.72 14.70
N MET A 346 -20.64 12.96 14.73
CA MET A 346 -21.55 12.51 13.66
C MET A 346 -21.25 13.20 12.33
N ALA A 347 -21.07 14.52 12.34
CA ALA A 347 -20.75 15.29 11.14
C ALA A 347 -19.38 14.89 10.55
N LYS A 348 -18.38 14.63 11.40
CA LYS A 348 -17.08 14.11 10.96
C LYS A 348 -17.21 12.73 10.31
N ALA A 349 -18.07 11.85 10.83
CA ALA A 349 -18.27 10.51 10.28
C ALA A 349 -18.94 10.50 8.90
N GLU A 350 -19.63 11.58 8.51
CA GLU A 350 -20.17 11.75 7.16
C GLU A 350 -19.06 12.08 6.14
N LEU A 351 -18.07 12.89 6.53
CA LEU A 351 -16.93 13.22 5.65
C LEU A 351 -15.79 12.20 5.71
N TRP A 352 -15.59 11.57 6.85
CA TRP A 352 -14.55 10.57 7.12
C TRP A 352 -15.20 9.20 7.25
N VAL A 353 -15.37 8.53 6.12
CA VAL A 353 -16.10 7.26 6.04
C VAL A 353 -15.13 6.11 6.22
N HIS A 354 -15.37 5.30 7.26
CA HIS A 354 -14.55 4.11 7.54
C HIS A 354 -15.06 2.88 6.77
N TYR A 355 -14.17 2.24 6.03
CA TYR A 355 -14.42 0.94 5.42
C TYR A 355 -14.17 -0.19 6.42
N LYS A 356 -14.98 -1.25 6.36
CA LYS A 356 -14.82 -2.44 7.19
C LYS A 356 -14.94 -3.70 6.34
N PRO A 357 -14.02 -4.67 6.46
CA PRO A 357 -12.85 -4.72 7.36
C PRO A 357 -11.64 -3.91 6.83
N SER A 358 -10.69 -3.55 7.71
CA SER A 358 -9.46 -2.84 7.28
C SER A 358 -8.70 -3.62 6.20
N LEU A 359 -8.16 -2.90 5.22
CA LEU A 359 -7.41 -3.47 4.09
C LEU A 359 -5.90 -3.45 4.30
N PHE A 360 -5.41 -2.69 5.28
CA PHE A 360 -4.00 -2.55 5.59
C PHE A 360 -3.68 -2.84 7.06
N GLN A 361 -2.47 -3.34 7.29
CA GLN A 361 -1.92 -3.62 8.61
C GLN A 361 -0.48 -3.15 8.70
N HIS A 362 -0.21 -2.28 9.66
CA HIS A 362 1.15 -1.87 10.00
C HIS A 362 1.92 -3.04 10.65
N ILE A 363 3.15 -3.29 10.18
CA ILE A 363 4.03 -4.36 10.67
C ILE A 363 5.38 -3.86 11.17
N GLY A 364 5.70 -2.57 10.97
CA GLY A 364 6.93 -1.97 11.46
C GLY A 364 7.04 -2.06 12.99
N THR A 365 8.08 -2.70 13.50
CA THR A 365 8.34 -2.75 14.94
C THR A 365 9.17 -1.56 15.41
N HIS A 366 10.09 -1.10 14.56
CA HIS A 366 10.93 0.08 14.78
C HIS A 366 10.41 1.27 13.99
N SER A 367 10.00 2.31 14.73
CA SER A 367 9.56 3.57 14.16
C SER A 367 10.72 4.32 13.49
N SER A 368 10.38 5.21 12.56
CA SER A 368 11.31 6.21 12.03
C SER A 368 11.77 7.22 13.09
N LEU A 369 11.03 7.40 14.19
CA LEU A 369 11.50 8.15 15.35
C LEU A 369 12.45 7.28 16.18
N LYS A 370 13.71 7.71 16.32
CA LYS A 370 14.75 6.95 17.03
C LYS A 370 14.29 6.54 18.43
N GLY A 371 14.50 5.26 18.76
CA GLY A 371 14.14 4.68 20.06
C GLY A 371 12.66 4.34 20.26
N LYS A 372 11.75 4.67 19.33
CA LYS A 372 10.33 4.34 19.46
C LYS A 372 10.02 2.98 18.84
N VAL A 373 9.55 2.04 19.66
CA VAL A 373 9.06 0.73 19.22
C VAL A 373 7.54 0.79 19.07
N GLN A 374 7.03 0.46 17.88
CA GLN A 374 5.61 0.44 17.57
C GLN A 374 5.10 -1.01 17.55
N LYS A 375 4.11 -1.32 18.38
CA LYS A 375 3.49 -2.67 18.47
C LYS A 375 2.00 -2.67 18.19
N LEU A 376 1.46 -1.53 17.75
CA LEU A 376 0.03 -1.38 17.49
C LEU A 376 -0.36 -2.17 16.24
N LYS A 377 -1.44 -2.96 16.37
CA LYS A 377 -2.06 -3.70 15.27
C LYS A 377 -3.52 -3.28 15.10
N ASP A 378 -4.02 -3.30 13.88
CA ASP A 378 -5.40 -2.89 13.60
C ASP A 378 -6.32 -4.06 13.94
N LYS A 379 -7.25 -3.84 14.87
CA LYS A 379 -8.18 -4.87 15.35
C LYS A 379 -9.13 -5.36 14.25
N GLN A 380 -9.33 -4.57 13.19
CA GLN A 380 -10.28 -4.85 12.11
C GLN A 380 -9.63 -5.45 10.86
N PHE A 381 -8.30 -5.60 10.82
CA PHE A 381 -7.61 -6.25 9.68
C PHE A 381 -7.89 -7.76 9.60
N GLY A 382 -8.09 -8.41 10.75
CA GLY A 382 -8.25 -9.86 10.86
C GLY A 382 -6.95 -10.58 11.21
N LYS A 383 -6.92 -11.91 11.11
CA LYS A 383 -5.71 -12.71 11.40
C LYS A 383 -4.74 -12.62 10.22
N ILE A 384 -3.51 -12.21 10.49
CA ILE A 384 -2.41 -12.24 9.53
C ILE A 384 -2.01 -13.70 9.29
N THR A 385 -1.87 -14.10 8.03
CA THR A 385 -1.39 -15.44 7.69
C THR A 385 0.12 -15.51 7.95
N LEU A 386 0.52 -16.21 9.01
CA LEU A 386 1.93 -16.36 9.41
C LEU A 386 2.61 -17.57 8.79
N PHE A 387 1.82 -18.52 8.27
CA PHE A 387 2.28 -19.75 7.64
C PHE A 387 1.25 -20.23 6.61
N TYR A 388 1.70 -21.03 5.66
CA TYR A 388 0.83 -21.64 4.65
C TYR A 388 0.58 -23.09 5.03
N ALA A 389 -0.68 -23.45 5.24
CA ALA A 389 -1.06 -24.83 5.50
C ALA A 389 -0.79 -25.69 4.26
N HIS A 390 -0.24 -26.88 4.48
CA HIS A 390 0.19 -27.81 3.44
C HIS A 390 0.19 -29.24 4.00
N GLU A 391 0.29 -30.21 3.12
CA GLU A 391 0.50 -31.62 3.47
C GLU A 391 1.82 -32.08 2.84
N ASN A 392 2.67 -32.72 3.64
CA ASN A 392 3.97 -33.24 3.21
C ASN A 392 4.02 -34.76 3.41
N PRO A 393 4.89 -35.47 2.68
CA PRO A 393 5.15 -36.89 2.90
C PRO A 393 5.59 -37.19 4.34
N GLU A 394 5.32 -38.39 4.84
CA GLU A 394 5.71 -38.75 6.21
C GLU A 394 7.24 -38.74 6.39
N ALA A 395 7.71 -37.90 7.33
CA ALA A 395 9.12 -37.76 7.66
C ALA A 395 9.34 -37.47 9.14
N THR A 396 10.45 -37.97 9.67
CA THR A 396 11.00 -37.55 10.96
C THR A 396 11.82 -36.30 10.74
N VAL A 397 11.55 -35.23 11.51
CA VAL A 397 12.29 -33.97 11.37
C VAL A 397 13.24 -33.76 12.54
N GLU A 398 14.45 -33.29 12.24
CA GLU A 398 15.50 -33.05 13.22
C GLU A 398 16.18 -31.71 12.94
N THR A 399 16.54 -30.97 13.98
CA THR A 399 17.31 -29.73 13.84
C THR A 399 18.12 -29.45 15.10
N GLN A 400 19.28 -28.83 14.92
CA GLN A 400 20.13 -28.30 16.00
C GLN A 400 19.63 -26.93 16.49
N ILE A 401 18.81 -26.23 15.69
CA ILE A 401 18.32 -24.90 15.99
C ILE A 401 17.19 -24.98 17.02
N LYS A 402 17.37 -24.29 18.15
CA LYS A 402 16.36 -24.28 19.23
C LYS A 402 15.11 -23.53 18.77
N PRO A 403 13.91 -24.13 18.85
CA PRO A 403 12.67 -23.46 18.49
C PRO A 403 12.28 -22.43 19.57
N TYR A 404 11.74 -21.29 19.13
CA TYR A 404 11.13 -20.31 20.00
C TYR A 404 9.71 -20.75 20.38
N LYS A 405 9.49 -20.93 21.68
CA LYS A 405 8.18 -21.33 22.26
C LYS A 405 7.62 -22.59 21.58
N GLN A 406 6.47 -22.46 20.93
CA GLN A 406 5.69 -23.55 20.35
C GLN A 406 5.90 -23.73 18.84
N TYR A 407 6.75 -22.90 18.22
CA TYR A 407 7.00 -22.84 16.77
C TYR A 407 8.10 -23.83 16.37
N THR A 408 7.78 -25.12 16.45
CA THR A 408 8.72 -26.22 16.21
C THR A 408 8.77 -26.65 14.74
N LEU A 409 9.90 -27.23 14.32
CA LEU A 409 10.08 -27.71 12.95
C LEU A 409 9.05 -28.80 12.59
N GLN A 410 8.69 -29.65 13.55
CA GLN A 410 7.67 -30.69 13.35
C GLN A 410 6.31 -30.12 12.99
N LYS A 411 5.88 -29.04 13.65
CA LYS A 411 4.61 -28.37 13.34
C LYS A 411 4.66 -27.63 12.01
N ALA A 412 5.82 -27.05 11.70
CA ALA A 412 6.05 -26.40 10.41
C ALA A 412 5.95 -27.41 9.26
N TYR A 413 6.55 -28.59 9.42
CA TYR A 413 6.53 -29.65 8.42
C TYR A 413 5.14 -30.27 8.20
N LYS A 414 4.31 -30.32 9.25
CA LYS A 414 2.92 -30.79 9.14
C LYS A 414 1.94 -29.74 8.59
N GLY A 415 2.41 -28.52 8.31
CA GLY A 415 1.53 -27.42 7.91
C GLY A 415 0.56 -26.97 8.98
N GLU A 416 0.82 -27.25 10.27
CA GLU A 416 -0.01 -26.83 11.40
C GLU A 416 0.41 -25.44 11.94
N SER A 417 1.67 -25.07 11.73
CA SER A 417 2.28 -23.81 12.19
C SER A 417 3.49 -23.45 11.32
N PHE A 418 4.36 -22.56 11.82
CA PHE A 418 5.67 -22.25 11.24
C PHE A 418 6.79 -22.64 12.21
N PHE A 419 8.01 -22.74 11.69
CA PHE A 419 9.22 -22.90 12.51
C PHE A 419 9.77 -21.51 12.81
N TRP A 420 10.18 -21.26 14.05
CA TRP A 420 10.90 -20.05 14.43
C TRP A 420 12.12 -20.43 15.25
N GLY A 421 13.28 -20.45 14.61
CA GLY A 421 14.55 -20.89 15.18
C GLY A 421 15.36 -19.73 15.74
N LEU A 422 15.93 -19.92 16.93
CA LEU A 422 16.79 -18.95 17.61
C LEU A 422 18.20 -18.98 17.01
N LEU A 423 18.65 -17.86 16.43
CA LEU A 423 20.04 -17.58 16.01
C LEU A 423 20.73 -18.75 15.26
N PRO A 424 20.35 -19.02 14.00
CA PRO A 424 21.01 -20.05 13.19
C PRO A 424 22.51 -19.82 13.05
N GLN A 425 23.30 -20.88 13.20
CA GLN A 425 24.75 -20.85 13.08
C GLN A 425 25.22 -21.59 11.81
N PRO A 426 26.41 -21.24 11.28
CA PRO A 426 27.03 -22.01 10.20
C PRO A 426 27.18 -23.48 10.61
N GLY A 427 26.72 -24.40 9.73
CA GLY A 427 26.72 -25.84 9.99
C GLY A 427 25.48 -26.36 10.72
N ASP A 428 24.55 -25.50 11.13
CA ASP A 428 23.23 -25.97 11.57
C ASP A 428 22.47 -26.60 10.39
N HIS A 429 21.66 -27.61 10.71
CA HIS A 429 20.84 -28.29 9.72
C HIS A 429 19.37 -28.36 10.14
N LEU A 430 18.49 -28.37 9.14
CA LEU A 430 17.11 -28.82 9.28
C LEU A 430 16.94 -30.06 8.41
N LYS A 431 16.84 -31.23 9.03
CA LYS A 431 16.80 -32.53 8.35
C LYS A 431 15.37 -33.06 8.33
N PHE A 432 14.95 -33.55 7.17
CA PHE A 432 13.69 -34.21 6.91
C PHE A 432 13.99 -35.63 6.43
N LYS A 433 13.92 -36.59 7.33
CA LYS A 433 14.20 -38.00 7.05
C LYS A 433 12.90 -38.71 6.72
N PHE A 434 12.70 -39.04 5.45
CA PHE A 434 11.48 -39.70 5.00
C PHE A 434 11.38 -41.10 5.59
N LEU A 435 10.16 -41.53 5.96
CA LEU A 435 9.94 -42.86 6.52
C LEU A 435 10.33 -43.96 5.52
N HIS A 436 10.07 -43.70 4.24
CA HIS A 436 10.47 -44.51 3.11
C HIS A 436 11.11 -43.60 2.05
N PRO A 437 12.17 -44.03 1.33
CA PRO A 437 12.75 -43.19 0.27
C PRO A 437 11.73 -42.87 -0.84
N ILE A 438 11.58 -41.59 -1.17
CA ILE A 438 10.56 -41.08 -2.12
C ILE A 438 11.19 -40.43 -3.35
N PHE A 439 10.44 -40.35 -4.45
CA PHE A 439 10.80 -39.45 -5.56
C PHE A 439 10.23 -38.06 -5.29
N ILE A 440 11.08 -37.04 -5.21
CA ILE A 440 10.64 -35.66 -4.99
C ILE A 440 10.42 -35.00 -6.34
N LYS A 441 9.19 -34.62 -6.65
CA LYS A 441 8.86 -33.90 -7.88
C LYS A 441 9.26 -32.43 -7.79
N LYS A 442 8.83 -31.78 -6.70
CA LYS A 442 9.06 -30.36 -6.44
C LYS A 442 9.23 -30.14 -4.93
N TYR A 443 10.09 -29.20 -4.57
CA TYR A 443 10.15 -28.63 -3.24
C TYR A 443 9.93 -27.11 -3.29
N LEU A 444 9.38 -26.57 -2.21
CA LEU A 444 9.24 -25.14 -1.95
C LEU A 444 9.45 -24.90 -0.46
N PHE A 445 10.39 -24.02 -0.13
CA PHE A 445 10.60 -23.50 1.21
C PHE A 445 10.47 -21.99 1.18
N ARG A 446 9.64 -21.42 2.06
CA ARG A 446 9.59 -19.97 2.29
C ARG A 446 10.05 -19.64 3.69
N SER A 447 10.98 -18.71 3.76
CA SER A 447 11.57 -18.21 4.98
C SER A 447 11.13 -16.77 5.26
N GLY A 448 11.02 -16.43 6.54
CA GLY A 448 10.38 -15.20 6.99
C GLY A 448 8.85 -15.32 7.04
N ASN A 449 8.20 -14.37 7.70
CA ASN A 449 6.75 -14.21 7.63
C ASN A 449 6.36 -12.73 7.61
N ALA A 450 5.06 -12.47 7.51
CA ALA A 450 4.55 -11.12 7.34
C ALA A 450 4.76 -10.21 8.56
N GLU A 451 4.99 -10.77 9.76
CA GLU A 451 5.30 -9.98 10.97
C GLU A 451 6.81 -9.80 11.20
N HIS A 452 7.61 -10.75 10.71
CA HIS A 452 9.05 -10.81 10.87
C HIS A 452 9.70 -11.11 9.50
N PRO A 453 9.70 -10.15 8.56
CA PRO A 453 10.23 -10.36 7.21
C PRO A 453 11.76 -10.55 7.19
N SER A 454 12.46 -9.99 8.18
CA SER A 454 13.91 -10.07 8.32
C SER A 454 14.37 -11.39 8.95
N ASP A 455 13.47 -12.11 9.65
CA ASP A 455 13.76 -13.38 10.30
C ASP A 455 13.76 -14.51 9.27
N ARG A 456 14.79 -14.55 8.43
CA ARG A 456 14.90 -15.48 7.32
C ARG A 456 16.24 -16.19 7.28
N PHE A 457 16.27 -17.33 6.59
CA PHE A 457 17.48 -18.07 6.29
C PHE A 457 18.27 -17.34 5.21
N TYR A 458 19.49 -16.93 5.55
CA TYR A 458 20.46 -16.34 4.63
C TYR A 458 21.50 -17.40 4.25
N ASN A 459 22.02 -17.33 3.03
CA ASN A 459 23.06 -18.22 2.50
C ASN A 459 22.85 -19.70 2.91
N THR A 460 21.67 -20.23 2.60
CA THR A 460 21.26 -21.58 3.00
C THR A 460 21.00 -22.42 1.75
N THR A 461 21.49 -23.66 1.71
CA THR A 461 21.32 -24.60 0.59
C THR A 461 20.25 -25.63 0.90
N VAL A 462 19.64 -26.16 -0.17
CA VAL A 462 18.76 -27.33 -0.13
C VAL A 462 19.55 -28.52 -0.65
N GLU A 463 19.65 -29.56 0.17
CA GLU A 463 20.51 -30.72 -0.05
C GLU A 463 19.71 -32.01 0.09
N VAL A 464 20.02 -33.02 -0.74
CA VAL A 464 19.32 -34.32 -0.72
C VAL A 464 20.30 -35.48 -0.64
N LEU A 465 19.90 -36.54 0.03
CA LEU A 465 20.61 -37.81 0.11
C LEU A 465 19.79 -38.90 -0.57
N SER A 466 20.37 -39.55 -1.58
CA SER A 466 19.76 -40.68 -2.26
C SER A 466 20.06 -42.00 -1.55
N ASP A 467 19.13 -42.94 -1.63
CA ASP A 467 19.34 -44.33 -1.24
C ASP A 467 20.37 -45.05 -2.16
N LEU A 468 20.54 -44.55 -3.39
CA LEU A 468 21.56 -45.01 -4.34
C LEU A 468 22.88 -44.26 -4.11
N SER A 469 23.74 -44.75 -3.22
CA SER A 469 25.14 -44.28 -3.12
C SER A 469 26.07 -45.43 -3.51
N PRO A 470 26.64 -45.47 -4.74
CA PRO A 470 27.85 -44.68 -5.04
C PRO A 470 28.09 -44.36 -6.54
N LEU A 471 27.10 -43.95 -7.34
CA LEU A 471 27.32 -43.62 -8.78
C LEU A 471 27.44 -42.12 -9.08
N LEU A 472 27.41 -41.26 -8.07
CA LEU A 472 27.61 -39.83 -8.26
C LEU A 472 29.11 -39.54 -8.30
N ASP A 473 29.55 -38.94 -9.41
CA ASP A 473 30.91 -38.46 -9.59
C ASP A 473 31.23 -37.46 -8.47
N ARG A 474 31.99 -37.90 -7.47
CA ARG A 474 32.40 -37.06 -6.31
C ARG A 474 33.26 -35.86 -6.71
N ASN A 475 33.63 -35.75 -7.99
CA ASN A 475 34.36 -34.63 -8.57
C ASN A 475 33.44 -33.52 -9.11
N SER A 476 32.11 -33.65 -9.04
CA SER A 476 31.23 -32.51 -9.30
C SER A 476 31.16 -31.61 -8.06
N ASN A 477 31.20 -30.29 -8.28
CA ASN A 477 31.18 -29.27 -7.22
C ASN A 477 29.87 -29.25 -6.39
N ASP A 478 28.90 -30.11 -6.72
CA ASP A 478 27.54 -30.10 -6.15
C ASP A 478 27.34 -31.21 -5.11
N VAL A 479 28.38 -31.98 -4.77
CA VAL A 479 28.34 -33.05 -3.75
C VAL A 479 29.12 -32.63 -2.51
N THR A 480 28.49 -32.69 -1.34
CA THR A 480 29.11 -32.40 -0.05
C THR A 480 29.98 -33.58 0.42
N GLU A 481 30.94 -33.32 1.32
CA GLU A 481 31.85 -34.35 1.84
C GLU A 481 31.13 -35.53 2.52
N ASP A 482 29.95 -35.28 3.08
CA ASP A 482 29.09 -36.27 3.73
C ASP A 482 28.07 -36.93 2.78
N GLY A 483 28.20 -36.71 1.47
CA GLY A 483 27.49 -37.45 0.42
C GLY A 483 26.13 -36.88 0.02
N TYR A 484 25.78 -35.66 0.44
CA TYR A 484 24.56 -34.99 -0.01
C TYR A 484 24.80 -34.26 -1.33
N VAL A 485 23.75 -34.14 -2.14
CA VAL A 485 23.77 -33.36 -3.39
C VAL A 485 23.02 -32.05 -3.18
N ILE A 486 23.64 -30.93 -3.53
CA ILE A 486 23.02 -29.61 -3.50
C ILE A 486 22.06 -29.49 -4.68
N VAL A 487 20.76 -29.30 -4.40
CA VAL A 487 19.69 -29.19 -5.42
C VAL A 487 19.11 -27.78 -5.53
N GLY A 488 19.52 -26.86 -4.66
CA GLY A 488 19.12 -25.46 -4.72
C GLY A 488 19.64 -24.64 -3.55
N LYS A 489 19.23 -23.37 -3.53
CA LYS A 489 19.60 -22.40 -2.50
C LYS A 489 18.47 -21.39 -2.29
N PHE A 490 18.44 -20.80 -1.10
CA PHE A 490 17.56 -19.67 -0.82
C PHE A 490 18.01 -18.45 -1.62
N ASP A 491 17.07 -17.79 -2.27
CA ASP A 491 17.29 -16.52 -2.93
C ASP A 491 17.38 -15.36 -1.92
N VAL A 492 17.64 -14.15 -2.42
CA VAL A 492 17.71 -12.92 -1.61
C VAL A 492 16.39 -12.57 -0.91
N LEU A 493 15.31 -13.28 -1.22
CA LEU A 493 13.96 -13.08 -0.69
C LEU A 493 13.59 -14.13 0.35
N GLY A 494 14.46 -15.12 0.58
CA GLY A 494 14.21 -16.21 1.51
C GLY A 494 13.30 -17.30 0.92
N VAL A 495 13.26 -17.46 -0.40
CA VAL A 495 12.53 -18.55 -1.07
C VAL A 495 13.53 -19.52 -1.70
N ALA A 496 13.31 -20.82 -1.49
CA ALA A 496 14.00 -21.88 -2.21
C ALA A 496 12.94 -22.79 -2.86
N GLU A 497 12.84 -22.76 -4.19
CA GLU A 497 11.98 -23.67 -4.93
C GLU A 497 12.74 -24.33 -6.09
N GLY A 498 12.39 -25.58 -6.37
CA GLY A 498 13.05 -26.35 -7.43
C GLY A 498 12.47 -27.74 -7.60
N THR A 499 12.94 -28.43 -8.64
CA THR A 499 12.64 -29.84 -8.90
C THR A 499 13.88 -30.69 -8.63
N VAL A 500 13.70 -31.94 -8.22
CA VAL A 500 14.82 -32.87 -8.00
C VAL A 500 14.95 -33.77 -9.22
N ASP A 501 16.16 -33.90 -9.77
CA ASP A 501 16.39 -34.75 -10.95
C ASP A 501 16.10 -36.22 -10.60
N ARG A 502 15.24 -36.86 -11.39
CA ARG A 502 14.84 -38.26 -11.23
C ARG A 502 16.02 -39.23 -11.34
N ARG A 503 17.13 -38.82 -11.97
CA ARG A 503 18.39 -39.59 -12.02
C ARG A 503 19.02 -39.81 -10.65
N LEU A 504 18.74 -38.92 -9.68
CA LEU A 504 19.19 -39.07 -8.30
C LEU A 504 18.48 -40.24 -7.60
N GLY A 505 17.42 -40.81 -8.16
CA GLY A 505 16.70 -41.92 -7.56
C GLY A 505 15.80 -41.50 -6.40
N ARG A 506 15.54 -42.44 -5.49
CA ARG A 506 14.71 -42.20 -4.32
C ARG A 506 15.51 -41.51 -3.22
N ILE A 507 14.97 -40.42 -2.70
CA ILE A 507 15.58 -39.59 -1.67
C ILE A 507 15.18 -40.09 -0.29
N SER A 508 16.18 -40.38 0.55
CA SER A 508 15.99 -40.84 1.93
C SER A 508 15.94 -39.67 2.92
N VAL A 509 16.76 -38.63 2.69
CA VAL A 509 16.84 -37.45 3.54
C VAL A 509 16.91 -36.20 2.67
N LEU A 510 16.09 -35.20 2.98
CA LEU A 510 16.26 -33.83 2.50
C LEU A 510 16.73 -32.97 3.67
N ARG A 511 17.65 -32.04 3.46
CA ARG A 511 18.06 -31.11 4.50
C ARG A 511 18.28 -29.69 3.98
N LEU A 512 18.14 -28.74 4.89
CA LEU A 512 18.61 -27.37 4.71
C LEU A 512 19.92 -27.20 5.49
N THR A 513 20.93 -26.61 4.86
CA THR A 513 22.25 -26.38 5.47
C THR A 513 22.55 -24.89 5.48
N ILE A 514 22.80 -24.34 6.68
CA ILE A 514 23.10 -22.92 6.88
C ILE A 514 24.61 -22.71 6.73
N HIS A 515 25.03 -21.79 5.85
CA HIS A 515 26.45 -21.51 5.60
C HIS A 515 26.95 -20.19 6.20
N SER A 516 26.05 -19.28 6.59
CA SER A 516 26.40 -17.99 7.18
C SER A 516 25.78 -17.80 8.54
N GLU A 517 26.49 -17.09 9.42
CA GLU A 517 25.93 -16.60 10.67
C GLU A 517 24.84 -15.56 10.37
N SER A 518 23.75 -15.61 11.14
CA SER A 518 22.65 -14.66 11.05
C SER A 518 22.48 -13.94 12.39
N GLU A 519 22.53 -12.60 12.37
CA GLU A 519 22.20 -11.78 13.53
C GLU A 519 20.72 -11.85 13.91
N ASN A 520 19.86 -12.27 12.96
CA ASN A 520 18.43 -12.45 13.15
C ASN A 520 18.07 -13.91 13.41
N TRP A 521 16.94 -14.13 14.07
CA TRP A 521 16.30 -15.44 14.15
C TRP A 521 15.82 -15.87 12.75
N ALA A 522 15.44 -17.13 12.56
CA ALA A 522 14.98 -17.59 11.24
C ALA A 522 13.62 -18.27 11.32
N ILE A 523 12.74 -17.90 10.38
CA ILE A 523 11.41 -18.47 10.25
C ILE A 523 11.35 -19.34 8.99
N LEU A 524 10.67 -20.49 9.06
CA LEU A 524 10.14 -21.19 7.88
C LEU A 524 8.62 -21.18 7.95
N SER A 525 8.00 -20.40 7.07
CA SER A 525 6.56 -20.18 7.00
C SER A 525 5.84 -21.12 6.05
N GLU A 526 6.58 -21.75 5.13
CA GLU A 526 6.04 -22.77 4.22
C GLU A 526 7.11 -23.83 3.95
N ILE A 527 6.71 -25.09 4.05
CA ILE A 527 7.52 -26.25 3.66
C ILE A 527 6.61 -27.11 2.79
N HIS A 528 6.82 -27.14 1.48
CA HIS A 528 5.94 -27.91 0.60
C HIS A 528 6.78 -28.83 -0.28
N ILE A 529 6.69 -30.13 0.00
CA ILE A 529 7.41 -31.19 -0.71
C ILE A 529 6.36 -32.05 -1.41
N VAL A 530 6.45 -32.13 -2.73
CA VAL A 530 5.53 -32.89 -3.55
C VAL A 530 6.20 -34.19 -3.97
N GLU A 531 5.64 -35.32 -3.55
CA GLU A 531 6.05 -36.64 -4.00
C GLU A 531 5.59 -36.89 -5.44
N ASP A 532 6.47 -37.47 -6.25
CA ASP A 532 6.16 -37.97 -7.59
C ASP A 532 5.59 -39.38 -7.46
N GLN A 533 4.25 -39.51 -7.43
CA GLN A 533 3.64 -40.83 -7.38
C GLN A 533 3.93 -41.61 -8.68
N PRO A 534 4.29 -42.90 -8.60
CA PRO A 534 4.46 -43.71 -9.79
C PRO A 534 3.12 -43.80 -10.54
N SER A 535 3.11 -43.32 -11.77
CA SER A 535 2.03 -43.51 -12.75
C SER A 535 1.81 -44.97 -13.08
#